data_AF-A0A8J4X8X0-F1
#
_entry.id   AF-A0A8J4X8X0-F1
#
_cell.length_a   1.000
_cell.length_b   1.000
_cell.length_c   1.000
_cell.angle_alpha   90.00
_cell.angle_beta   90.00
_cell.angle_gamma   90.00
#
_symmetry.space_group_name_H-M   'P 1'
#
loop_
_entity.id
_entity.type
_entity.pdbx_description
1 polymer ?
#
loop_
_entity_poly.entity_id
_entity_poly.type
_entity_poly.pdbx_seq_one_letter_code
_entity_poly.pdbx_strand_id
1 'polypeptide(L)'
;MHGFRSFSEQILNGQIRKIGSAQITGAIMAALRPLTKPKIVKKRTKKFIRHQSDRYVKIRSNWRKPRGIDNRVRRRFKGQMLMPNIGYGSNKKTKHMLPSGFRKFLVHNVKELEVLLMSN
;
A
#
# COMPACT_ATOMS: atom_id res chain seq x y z
N MET A 1 -17.41 -50.32 15.62
CA MET A 1 -15.94 -50.48 15.55
C MET A 1 -15.30 -49.40 16.41
N HIS A 2 -15.10 -49.73 17.69
CA HIS A 2 -14.46 -48.87 18.67
C HIS A 2 -12.96 -48.73 18.38
N GLY A 3 -12.47 -47.50 18.36
CA GLY A 3 -11.04 -47.20 18.34
C GLY A 3 -10.65 -46.43 19.59
N PHE A 4 -10.52 -47.14 20.72
CA PHE A 4 -9.83 -46.67 21.92
C PHE A 4 -8.33 -46.50 21.61
N ARG A 5 -7.78 -45.30 21.83
CA ARG A 5 -6.36 -45.14 22.21
C ARG A 5 -6.26 -44.04 23.25
N SER A 6 -6.13 -44.47 24.50
CA SER A 6 -5.66 -43.69 25.64
C SER A 6 -4.13 -43.73 25.66
N PHE A 7 -3.48 -42.58 25.76
CA PHE A 7 -2.12 -42.36 26.28
C PHE A 7 -2.10 -40.87 26.66
N SER A 8 -2.50 -40.48 27.87
CA SER A 8 -1.64 -40.34 29.06
C SER A 8 -0.27 -39.73 28.74
N GLU A 9 -0.15 -38.41 28.93
CA GLU A 9 0.91 -37.73 29.68
C GLU A 9 1.00 -36.26 29.25
N GLN A 10 0.37 -35.42 30.06
CA GLN A 10 0.70 -34.01 30.15
C GLN A 10 2.05 -33.90 30.85
N ILE A 11 3.06 -33.33 30.16
CA ILE A 11 4.20 -32.73 30.83
C ILE A 11 4.32 -31.28 30.35
N LEU A 12 4.09 -30.37 31.30
CA LEU A 12 4.45 -28.95 31.33
C LEU A 12 3.81 -28.02 30.29
N ASN A 13 2.52 -27.70 30.40
CA ASN A 13 1.77 -26.52 29.89
C ASN A 13 2.11 -25.90 28.50
N GLY A 14 2.98 -26.47 27.66
CA GLY A 14 2.68 -27.45 26.62
C GLY A 14 1.75 -27.03 25.48
N GLN A 15 1.04 -25.92 25.61
CA GLN A 15 0.22 -25.41 24.52
C GLN A 15 1.09 -24.62 23.55
N ILE A 16 1.41 -25.22 22.40
CA ILE A 16 1.54 -24.45 21.17
C ILE A 16 0.14 -23.90 20.89
N ARG A 17 -0.19 -22.76 21.50
CA ARG A 17 -1.35 -21.97 21.08
C ARG A 17 -1.08 -21.66 19.61
N LYS A 18 -1.89 -22.23 18.70
CA LYS A 18 -1.92 -21.76 17.31
C LYS A 18 -2.40 -20.31 17.37
N ILE A 19 -1.46 -19.39 17.50
CA ILE A 19 -1.72 -17.96 17.43
C ILE A 19 -2.24 -17.75 16.00
N GLY A 20 -3.51 -17.45 15.84
CA GLY A 20 -4.10 -17.22 14.53
C GLY A 20 -3.31 -16.11 13.84
N SER A 21 -3.09 -16.22 12.53
CA SER A 21 -2.31 -15.24 11.76
C SER A 21 -2.74 -13.79 12.00
N ALA A 22 -4.04 -13.57 12.24
CA ALA A 22 -4.62 -12.27 12.60
C ALA A 22 -4.09 -11.71 13.94
N GLN A 23 -3.92 -12.57 14.95
CA GLN A 23 -3.41 -12.18 16.29
C GLN A 23 -1.92 -11.86 16.24
N ILE A 24 -1.14 -12.56 15.41
CA ILE A 24 0.28 -12.26 15.14
C ILE A 24 0.41 -10.91 14.42
N THR A 25 -0.39 -10.65 13.37
CA THR A 25 -0.35 -9.37 12.65
C THR A 25 -0.78 -8.19 13.52
N GLY A 26 -1.78 -8.37 14.39
CA GLY A 26 -2.25 -7.33 15.31
C GLY A 26 -1.20 -6.95 16.36
N ALA A 27 -0.51 -7.94 16.93
CA ALA A 27 0.54 -7.73 17.92
C ALA A 27 1.79 -7.04 17.33
N ILE A 28 2.23 -7.46 16.13
CA ILE A 28 3.40 -6.87 15.45
C ILE A 28 3.14 -5.41 15.06
N MET A 29 1.95 -5.10 14.53
CA MET A 29 1.58 -3.72 14.16
C MET A 29 1.39 -2.80 15.37
N ALA A 30 1.03 -3.35 16.53
CA ALA A 30 0.95 -2.60 17.78
C ALA A 30 2.33 -2.29 18.38
N ALA A 31 3.31 -3.20 18.21
CA ALA A 31 4.67 -3.04 18.70
C ALA A 31 5.52 -2.09 17.83
N LEU A 32 5.33 -2.11 16.51
CA LEU A 32 6.07 -1.27 15.56
C LEU A 32 5.36 0.06 15.29
N ARG A 33 5.50 1.02 16.22
CA ARG A 33 4.94 2.36 16.10
C ARG A 33 6.04 3.37 15.76
N PRO A 34 5.89 4.19 14.70
CA PRO A 34 6.84 5.25 14.42
C PRO A 34 6.76 6.30 15.54
N LEU A 35 7.92 6.85 15.92
CA LEU A 35 7.99 7.91 16.93
C LEU A 35 7.15 9.13 16.53
N THR A 36 7.15 9.49 15.25
CA THR A 36 6.32 10.57 14.71
C THR A 36 5.49 10.07 13.54
N LYS A 37 4.18 10.35 13.57
CA LYS A 37 3.24 9.99 12.50
C LYS A 37 2.58 11.25 11.90
N PRO A 38 3.23 11.92 10.93
CA PRO A 38 2.60 13.07 10.27
C PRO A 38 1.36 12.64 9.50
N LYS A 39 0.29 13.45 9.55
CA LYS A 39 -0.95 13.20 8.82
C LYS A 39 -0.69 13.24 7.30
N ILE A 40 -0.93 12.13 6.63
CA ILE A 40 -0.76 12.02 5.17
C ILE A 40 -1.99 12.60 4.47
N VAL A 41 -1.87 13.84 3.97
CA VAL A 41 -2.91 14.47 3.15
C VAL A 41 -2.69 14.12 1.67
N LYS A 42 -3.70 13.49 1.03
CA LYS A 42 -3.71 13.23 -0.42
C LYS A 42 -4.62 14.24 -1.12
N LYS A 43 -4.04 15.05 -2.02
CA LYS A 43 -4.77 16.05 -2.81
C LYS A 43 -5.79 15.43 -3.77
N ARG A 44 -5.54 14.19 -4.22
CA ARG A 44 -6.42 13.44 -5.11
C ARG A 44 -6.25 11.95 -4.84
N THR A 45 -7.35 11.24 -4.75
CA THR A 45 -7.39 9.77 -4.57
C THR A 45 -7.68 9.05 -5.88
N LYS A 46 -8.53 9.63 -6.75
CA LYS A 46 -8.87 9.07 -8.06
C LYS A 46 -7.66 9.02 -8.98
N LYS A 47 -7.45 7.87 -9.64
CA LYS A 47 -6.40 7.70 -10.67
C LYS A 47 -6.63 8.67 -11.84
N PHE A 48 -5.54 9.06 -12.50
CA PHE A 48 -5.60 9.74 -13.78
C PHE A 48 -5.74 8.68 -14.88
N ILE A 49 -6.94 8.57 -15.45
CA ILE A 49 -7.23 7.58 -16.48
C ILE A 49 -7.22 8.22 -17.87
N ARG A 50 -6.91 7.44 -18.91
CA ARG A 50 -6.92 7.91 -20.30
C ARG A 50 -8.34 8.25 -20.76
N HIS A 51 -8.47 9.33 -21.53
CA HIS A 51 -9.73 9.71 -22.18
C HIS A 51 -10.29 8.55 -23.04
N GLN A 52 -11.59 8.26 -22.89
CA GLN A 52 -12.34 7.19 -23.59
C GLN A 52 -11.89 5.75 -23.28
N SER A 53 -11.11 5.53 -22.23
CA SER A 53 -10.76 4.17 -21.79
C SER A 53 -11.93 3.42 -21.15
N ASP A 54 -12.93 4.14 -20.67
CA ASP A 54 -14.21 3.65 -20.16
C ASP A 54 -15.15 3.16 -21.28
N ARG A 55 -15.01 3.71 -22.50
CA ARG A 55 -15.88 3.37 -23.64
C ARG A 55 -15.38 2.18 -24.46
N TYR A 56 -14.06 2.02 -24.58
CA TYR A 56 -13.47 1.04 -25.50
C TYR A 56 -12.48 0.12 -24.80
N VAL A 57 -12.73 -1.20 -24.86
CA VAL A 57 -11.86 -2.23 -24.26
C VAL A 57 -10.43 -2.19 -24.82
N LYS A 58 -10.26 -1.83 -26.10
CA LYS A 58 -8.95 -1.68 -26.75
C LYS A 58 -8.08 -0.56 -26.14
N ILE A 59 -8.69 0.41 -25.44
CA ILE A 59 -7.99 1.55 -24.85
C ILE A 59 -7.77 1.30 -23.36
N ARG A 60 -6.55 0.93 -22.98
CA ARG A 60 -6.17 0.78 -21.57
C ARG A 60 -6.28 2.12 -20.81
N SER A 61 -6.57 2.03 -19.51
CA SER A 61 -6.76 3.18 -18.62
C SER A 61 -5.49 3.96 -18.26
N ASN A 62 -4.30 3.51 -18.70
CA ASN A 62 -3.03 4.17 -18.40
C ASN A 62 -2.97 5.59 -18.99
N TRP A 63 -2.65 6.59 -18.16
CA TRP A 63 -2.64 7.99 -18.57
C TRP A 63 -1.79 8.24 -19.83
N ARG A 64 -2.35 8.97 -20.79
CA ARG A 64 -1.66 9.50 -21.98
C ARG A 64 -2.14 10.93 -22.22
N LYS A 65 -1.23 11.83 -22.58
CA LYS A 65 -1.56 13.24 -22.86
C LYS A 65 -2.41 13.32 -24.14
N PRO A 66 -3.66 13.86 -24.10
CA PRO A 66 -4.49 14.00 -25.29
C PRO A 66 -3.87 15.02 -26.27
N ARG A 67 -3.89 14.71 -27.57
CA ARG A 67 -3.24 15.53 -28.62
C ARG A 67 -4.19 16.10 -29.68
N GLY A 68 -5.38 15.53 -29.89
CA GLY A 68 -6.29 15.94 -30.98
C GLY A 68 -6.81 17.38 -30.86
N ILE A 69 -7.06 18.03 -32.01
CA ILE A 69 -7.41 19.46 -32.12
C ILE A 69 -8.69 19.83 -31.35
N ASP A 70 -9.72 19.00 -31.44
CA ASP A 70 -11.03 19.24 -30.82
C ASP A 70 -11.22 18.50 -29.49
N ASN A 71 -10.14 17.94 -28.93
CA ASN A 71 -10.25 17.17 -27.71
C ASN A 71 -10.61 18.07 -26.51
N ARG A 72 -11.77 17.80 -25.91
CA ARG A 72 -12.30 18.61 -24.80
C ARG A 72 -11.45 18.54 -23.53
N VAL A 73 -10.83 17.39 -23.23
CA VAL A 73 -9.91 17.24 -22.09
C VAL A 73 -8.66 18.10 -22.29
N ARG A 74 -8.09 18.12 -23.51
CA ARG A 74 -6.94 18.95 -23.86
C ARG A 74 -7.24 20.45 -23.67
N ARG A 75 -8.42 20.88 -24.11
CA ARG A 75 -8.92 22.27 -23.98
C ARG A 75 -9.43 22.62 -22.57
N ARG A 76 -9.42 21.66 -21.62
CA ARG A 76 -9.80 21.84 -20.20
C ARG A 76 -11.24 22.36 -19.98
N PHE A 77 -12.20 21.91 -20.79
CA PHE A 77 -13.61 22.25 -20.55
C PHE A 77 -14.10 21.76 -19.18
N LYS A 78 -14.98 22.55 -18.55
CA LYS A 78 -15.63 22.18 -17.28
C LYS A 78 -16.38 20.84 -17.43
N GLY A 79 -16.35 20.03 -16.37
CA GLY A 79 -17.00 18.72 -16.33
C GLY A 79 -16.23 17.60 -17.05
N GLN A 80 -15.06 17.89 -17.62
CA GLN A 80 -14.18 16.86 -18.18
C GLN A 80 -13.11 16.39 -17.20
N MET A 81 -12.47 15.29 -17.57
CA MET A 81 -11.44 14.66 -16.77
C MET A 81 -10.25 15.61 -16.58
N LEU A 82 -9.73 15.66 -15.34
CA LEU A 82 -8.57 16.49 -15.01
C LEU A 82 -7.27 15.84 -15.51
N MET A 83 -6.38 16.66 -16.06
CA MET A 83 -5.04 16.23 -16.47
C MET A 83 -4.06 16.30 -15.30
N PRO A 84 -3.04 15.41 -15.23
CA PRO A 84 -1.95 15.54 -14.29
C PRO A 84 -1.22 16.87 -14.46
N ASN A 85 -0.87 17.49 -13.34
CA ASN A 85 -0.07 18.70 -13.24
C ASN A 85 0.78 18.65 -11.96
N ILE A 86 1.76 19.55 -11.85
CA ILE A 86 2.67 19.63 -10.68
C ILE A 86 1.93 19.94 -9.38
N GLY A 87 0.78 20.63 -9.46
CA GLY A 87 -0.05 21.00 -8.31
C GLY A 87 -0.56 19.80 -7.51
N TYR A 88 -0.70 18.63 -8.14
CA TYR A 88 -1.09 17.38 -7.45
C TYR A 88 0.04 16.69 -6.67
N GLY A 89 1.28 17.23 -6.72
CA GLY A 89 2.41 16.69 -5.95
C GLY A 89 2.10 16.61 -4.45
N SER A 90 2.43 15.48 -3.83
CA SER A 90 2.33 15.29 -2.37
C SER A 90 3.40 16.13 -1.64
N ASN A 91 3.13 16.49 -0.38
CA ASN A 91 4.11 17.22 0.46
C ASN A 91 5.42 16.43 0.54
N LYS A 92 6.57 17.10 0.40
CA LYS A 92 7.90 16.50 0.46
C LYS A 92 8.11 15.64 1.71
N LYS A 93 7.60 16.07 2.88
CA LYS A 93 7.74 15.34 4.15
C LYS A 93 7.03 13.98 4.15
N THR A 94 5.84 13.90 3.53
CA THR A 94 4.96 12.70 3.53
C THR A 94 4.97 11.94 2.21
N LYS A 95 5.70 12.42 1.19
CA LYS A 95 5.87 11.73 -0.09
C LYS A 95 6.55 10.38 0.16
N HIS A 96 6.04 9.32 -0.46
CA HIS A 96 6.53 7.93 -0.32
C HIS A 96 6.40 7.30 1.09
N MET A 97 5.70 7.94 2.02
CA MET A 97 5.38 7.36 3.32
C MET A 97 4.20 6.39 3.24
N LEU A 98 4.32 5.24 3.89
CA LEU A 98 3.27 4.24 4.04
C LEU A 98 2.22 4.69 5.07
N PRO A 99 0.99 4.13 5.06
CA PRO A 99 -0.01 4.40 6.10
C PRO A 99 0.44 4.00 7.52
N SER A 100 1.41 3.08 7.63
CA SER A 100 2.07 2.71 8.89
C SER A 100 2.94 3.83 9.45
N GLY A 101 3.37 4.80 8.62
CA GLY A 101 4.27 5.90 8.98
C GLY A 101 5.73 5.68 8.59
N PHE A 102 6.10 4.46 8.17
CA PHE A 102 7.44 4.15 7.65
C PHE A 102 7.57 4.42 6.14
N ARG A 103 8.80 4.52 5.64
CA ARG A 103 9.07 4.54 4.18
C ARG A 103 9.39 3.12 3.71
N LYS A 104 8.93 2.77 2.51
CA LYS A 104 9.23 1.45 1.92
C LYS A 104 10.67 1.43 1.41
N PHE A 105 11.42 0.40 1.80
CA PHE A 105 12.73 0.07 1.26
C PHE A 105 12.65 -1.34 0.61
N LEU A 106 13.33 -1.54 -0.52
CA LEU A 106 13.40 -2.83 -1.20
C LEU A 106 14.78 -3.43 -0.89
N VAL A 107 14.81 -4.64 -0.33
CA VAL A 107 16.03 -5.34 0.07
C VAL A 107 16.20 -6.58 -0.81
N HIS A 108 17.36 -6.72 -1.45
CA HIS A 108 17.69 -7.87 -2.29
C HIS A 108 18.69 -8.83 -1.64
N ASN A 109 19.50 -8.36 -0.70
CA ASN A 109 20.51 -9.17 -0.01
C ASN A 109 20.59 -8.80 1.48
N VAL A 110 21.33 -9.62 2.24
CA VAL A 110 21.48 -9.42 3.69
C VAL A 110 22.29 -8.16 4.02
N LYS A 111 23.26 -7.78 3.17
CA LYS A 111 24.11 -6.60 3.38
C LYS A 111 23.30 -5.29 3.35
N GLU A 112 22.27 -5.22 2.52
CA GLU A 112 21.35 -4.07 2.44
C GLU A 112 20.52 -3.85 3.72
N LEU A 113 20.42 -4.86 4.60
CA LEU A 113 19.77 -4.70 5.91
C LEU A 113 20.61 -3.84 6.85
N GLU A 114 21.93 -3.83 6.71
CA GLU A 114 22.83 -3.06 7.57
C GLU A 114 22.55 -1.55 7.46
N VAL A 115 22.17 -1.08 6.27
CA VAL A 115 21.76 0.31 6.02
C VAL A 115 20.50 0.69 6.83
N LEU A 116 19.60 -0.26 7.07
CA LEU A 116 18.40 -0.03 7.87
C LEU A 116 18.71 0.10 9.37
N LEU A 117 19.77 -0.55 9.85
CA LEU A 117 20.19 -0.46 11.27
C LEU A 117 20.62 0.97 11.64
N MET A 118 21.22 1.70 10.69
CA MET A 118 21.66 3.09 10.89
C MET A 118 20.53 4.13 10.77
N SER A 119 19.36 3.74 10.26
CA SER A 119 18.25 4.65 9.91
C SER A 119 16.94 4.36 10.66
N ASN A 120 17.04 3.58 11.75
CA ASN A 120 15.93 3.17 12.62
C ASN A 120 15.69 4.15 13.77
#